data_AF-A0AAN9NKA9-F1
#
_entry.id   AF-A0AAN9NKA9-F1
#
_cell.length_a   1.000
_cell.length_b   1.000
_cell.length_c   1.000
_cell.angle_alpha   90.00
_cell.angle_beta   90.00
_cell.angle_gamma   90.00
#
_symmetry.space_group_name_H-M   'P 1'
#
loop_
_entity.id
_entity.type
_entity.pdbx_description
1 polymer ?
#
loop_
_entity_poly.entity_id
_entity_poly.type
_entity_poly.pdbx_seq_one_letter_code
_entity_poly.pdbx_strand_id
1 'polypeptide(L)'
;MFAKRRVKVVFLSQKLVRQATFKKKKNTVKKLKEWKVVEWAQEEQRRMEREEERRIENMIKEAKEELRKLKEENRMKELFLDMLQMHDETGEFPNLKDLSKKELKGLLALIDVSMKTIRQQMEELKIDEDTVAKGDEDY
;
A
#
# COMPACT_ATOMS: atom_id res chain seq x y z
N MET A 1 -21.22 48.38 37.40
CA MET A 1 -20.60 47.83 36.17
C MET A 1 -19.59 48.82 35.62
N PHE A 2 -18.36 48.39 35.31
CA PHE A 2 -17.37 49.29 34.68
C PHE A 2 -17.56 49.28 33.16
N ALA A 3 -17.95 50.41 32.58
CA ALA A 3 -18.06 50.56 31.13
C ALA A 3 -16.67 50.54 30.47
N LYS A 4 -16.46 49.65 29.49
CA LYS A 4 -15.24 49.66 28.67
C LYS A 4 -15.31 50.85 27.71
N ARG A 5 -14.36 51.78 27.82
CA ARG A 5 -14.23 52.94 26.91
C ARG A 5 -13.08 52.71 25.94
N ARG A 6 -13.24 53.14 24.68
CA ARG A 6 -12.13 53.19 23.72
C ARG A 6 -11.14 54.26 24.18
N VAL A 7 -9.85 53.96 24.08
CA VAL A 7 -8.77 54.87 24.51
C VAL A 7 -7.76 54.96 23.38
N LYS A 8 -7.22 56.17 23.14
CA LYS A 8 -6.15 56.36 22.15
C LYS A 8 -4.90 55.57 22.57
N VAL A 9 -4.19 55.00 21.61
CA VAL A 9 -2.92 54.30 21.83
C VAL A 9 -1.81 55.34 21.94
N VAL A 10 -1.63 55.88 23.14
CA VAL A 10 -0.63 56.92 23.45
C VAL A 10 0.02 56.59 24.79
N PHE A 11 1.19 57.16 25.06
CA PHE A 11 1.81 57.07 26.37
C PHE A 11 0.90 57.65 27.45
N LEU A 12 0.60 56.86 28.48
CA LEU A 12 -0.21 57.28 29.61
C LEU A 12 0.65 58.11 30.56
N SER A 13 0.38 59.41 30.65
CA SER A 13 1.10 60.36 31.52
C SER A 13 1.00 59.97 33.00
N GLN A 14 -0.19 59.61 33.47
CA GLN A 14 -0.44 59.27 34.87
C GLN A 14 0.15 57.91 35.26
N LYS A 15 1.10 57.92 36.22
CA LYS A 15 1.87 56.74 36.66
C LYS A 15 1.00 55.59 37.18
N LEU A 16 0.00 55.87 38.01
CA LEU A 16 -0.89 54.85 38.60
C LEU A 16 -1.73 54.13 37.54
N VAL A 17 -2.30 54.89 36.59
CA VAL A 17 -3.08 54.32 35.48
C VAL A 17 -2.20 53.48 34.56
N ARG A 18 -0.96 53.91 34.31
CA ARG A 18 0.03 53.17 33.53
C ARG A 18 0.41 51.84 34.18
N GLN A 19 0.66 51.82 35.49
CA GLN A 19 0.99 50.59 36.22
C GLN A 19 -0.20 49.61 36.25
N ALA A 20 -1.42 50.12 36.51
CA ALA A 20 -2.63 49.31 36.52
C ALA A 20 -2.95 48.70 35.14
N THR A 21 -2.79 49.49 34.06
CA THR A 21 -2.98 49.00 32.69
C THR A 21 -1.91 48.01 32.26
N PHE A 22 -0.65 48.22 32.64
CA PHE A 22 0.43 47.26 32.39
C PHE A 22 0.15 45.91 33.07
N LYS A 23 -0.23 45.91 34.35
CA LYS A 23 -0.58 44.68 35.09
C LYS A 23 -1.75 43.94 34.44
N LYS A 24 -2.77 44.66 33.97
CA LYS A 24 -3.91 44.07 33.22
C LYS A 24 -3.50 43.52 31.85
N LYS A 25 -2.63 44.24 31.12
CA LYS A 25 -2.14 43.83 29.79
C LYS A 25 -1.08 42.74 29.85
N LYS A 26 -0.40 42.52 30.97
CA LYS A 26 0.56 41.43 31.17
C LYS A 26 -0.04 40.04 30.91
N ASN A 27 -1.37 39.90 31.02
CA ASN A 27 -2.10 38.70 30.61
C ASN A 27 -2.03 38.38 29.10
N THR A 28 -1.53 39.28 28.24
CA THR A 28 -1.21 38.98 26.84
C THR A 28 -0.14 37.91 26.69
N VAL A 29 0.76 37.76 27.67
CA VAL A 29 1.73 36.66 27.71
C VAL A 29 1.04 35.29 27.83
N LYS A 30 -0.11 35.20 28.52
CA LYS A 30 -0.90 33.96 28.57
C LYS A 30 -1.50 33.64 27.20
N LYS A 31 -2.05 34.64 26.50
CA LYS A 31 -2.57 34.48 25.14
C LYS A 31 -1.49 34.03 24.14
N LEU A 32 -0.27 34.52 24.29
CA LEU A 32 0.89 34.09 23.51
C LEU A 32 1.23 32.61 23.75
N LYS A 33 1.14 32.13 24.99
CA LYS A 33 1.34 30.71 25.31
C LYS A 33 0.23 29.85 24.72
N GLU A 34 -1.01 30.27 24.84
CA GLU A 34 -2.17 29.59 24.23
C GLU A 34 -2.02 29.52 22.71
N TRP A 35 -1.59 30.61 22.06
CA TRP A 35 -1.33 30.65 20.62
C TRP A 35 -0.26 29.65 20.19
N LYS A 36 0.86 29.58 20.91
CA LYS A 36 1.93 28.61 20.60
C LYS A 36 1.46 27.16 20.74
N VAL A 37 0.60 26.87 21.71
CA VAL A 37 0.02 25.53 21.88
C VAL A 37 -0.90 25.19 20.70
N VAL A 38 -1.72 26.14 20.25
CA VAL A 38 -2.60 25.96 19.08
C VAL A 38 -1.77 25.77 17.80
N GLU A 39 -0.75 26.59 17.58
CA GLU A 39 0.15 26.48 16.43
C GLU A 39 0.87 25.13 16.40
N TRP A 40 1.34 24.66 17.57
CA TRP A 40 1.98 23.35 17.70
C TRP A 40 0.99 22.21 17.42
N ALA A 41 -0.24 22.27 17.94
CA ALA A 41 -1.27 21.27 17.67
C ALA A 41 -1.64 21.22 16.18
N GLN A 42 -1.72 22.38 15.51
CA GLN A 42 -1.96 22.45 14.06
C GLN A 42 -0.79 21.90 13.24
N GLU A 43 0.45 22.15 13.64
CA GLU A 43 1.62 21.57 12.98
C GLU A 43 1.67 20.05 13.14
N GLU A 44 1.37 19.55 14.35
CA GLU A 44 1.33 18.12 14.62
C GLU A 44 0.22 17.43 13.83
N GLN A 45 -0.96 18.03 13.73
CA GLN A 45 -2.03 17.52 12.88
C GLN A 45 -1.61 17.46 11.41
N ARG A 46 -0.98 18.53 10.88
CA ARG A 46 -0.45 18.53 9.51
C ARG A 46 0.64 17.49 9.29
N ARG A 47 1.42 17.13 10.31
CA ARG A 47 2.42 16.06 10.22
C ARG A 47 1.78 14.69 10.15
N MET A 48 0.78 14.44 11.00
CA MET A 48 -0.02 13.21 10.97
C MET A 48 -0.68 13.02 9.60
N GLU A 49 -1.33 14.04 9.06
CA GLU A 49 -1.94 14.01 7.72
C GLU A 49 -0.90 13.67 6.63
N ARG A 50 0.29 14.31 6.67
CA ARG A 50 1.39 14.00 5.75
C ARG A 50 1.96 12.59 5.91
N GLU A 51 1.88 11.99 7.09
CA GLU A 51 2.28 10.59 7.30
C GLU A 51 1.24 9.62 6.77
N GLU A 52 -0.04 9.91 6.99
CA GLU A 52 -1.16 9.13 6.44
C GLU A 52 -1.15 9.16 4.90
N GLU A 53 -0.95 10.33 4.29
CA GLU A 53 -0.81 10.47 2.84
C GLU A 53 0.34 9.61 2.30
N ARG A 54 1.51 9.62 2.95
CA ARG A 54 2.65 8.78 2.55
C ARG A 54 2.36 7.28 2.69
N ARG A 55 1.62 6.87 3.73
CA ARG A 55 1.20 5.47 3.88
C ARG A 55 0.29 5.05 2.74
N ILE A 56 -0.71 5.87 2.41
CA ILE A 56 -1.64 5.60 1.32
C ILE A 56 -0.88 5.55 -0.02
N GLU A 57 0.05 6.48 -0.25
CA GLU A 57 0.87 6.50 -1.47
C GLU A 57 1.70 5.22 -1.62
N ASN A 58 2.31 4.75 -0.53
CA ASN A 58 3.05 3.47 -0.53
C ASN A 58 2.13 2.29 -0.84
N MET A 59 0.94 2.22 -0.21
CA MET A 59 -0.03 1.16 -0.50
C MET A 59 -0.49 1.17 -1.97
N ILE A 60 -0.73 2.35 -2.54
CA ILE A 60 -1.08 2.48 -3.97
C ILE A 60 0.07 2.00 -4.86
N LYS A 61 1.31 2.31 -4.49
CA LYS A 61 2.50 1.90 -5.24
C LYS A 61 2.66 0.38 -5.21
N GLU A 62 2.52 -0.24 -4.05
CA GLU A 62 2.54 -1.71 -3.88
C GLU A 62 1.44 -2.38 -4.70
N ALA A 63 0.19 -1.91 -4.58
CA ALA A 63 -0.94 -2.43 -5.34
C ALA A 63 -0.74 -2.31 -6.87
N LYS A 64 -0.15 -1.21 -7.34
CA LYS A 64 0.19 -1.04 -8.77
C LYS A 64 1.25 -2.04 -9.23
N GLU A 65 2.23 -2.35 -8.38
CA GLU A 65 3.27 -3.33 -8.70
C GLU A 65 2.69 -4.75 -8.76
N GLU A 66 1.84 -5.11 -7.81
CA GLU A 66 1.12 -6.39 -7.81
C GLU A 66 0.22 -6.53 -9.04
N LEU A 67 -0.54 -5.49 -9.40
CA LEU A 67 -1.34 -5.46 -10.62
C LEU A 67 -0.48 -5.65 -11.88
N ARG A 68 0.74 -5.11 -11.90
CA ARG A 68 1.66 -5.32 -13.04
C ARG A 68 2.09 -6.78 -13.12
N LYS A 69 2.44 -7.40 -11.99
CA LYS A 69 2.80 -8.82 -11.91
C LYS A 69 1.66 -9.70 -12.38
N LEU A 70 0.45 -9.49 -11.87
CA LEU A 70 -0.76 -10.23 -12.27
C LEU A 70 -1.08 -10.08 -13.75
N LYS A 71 -0.92 -8.88 -14.33
CA LYS A 71 -1.10 -8.67 -15.78
C LYS A 71 -0.09 -9.46 -16.61
N GLU A 72 1.17 -9.47 -16.17
CA GLU A 72 2.22 -10.25 -16.83
C GLU A 72 1.92 -11.76 -16.73
N GLU A 73 1.57 -12.25 -15.54
CA GLU A 73 1.21 -13.66 -15.31
C GLU A 73 -0.01 -14.10 -16.12
N ASN A 74 -1.09 -13.30 -16.12
CA ASN A 74 -2.28 -13.59 -16.91
C ASN A 74 -1.93 -13.67 -18.40
N ARG A 75 -1.17 -12.72 -18.92
CA ARG A 75 -0.74 -12.75 -20.31
C ARG A 75 0.05 -14.03 -20.65
N MET A 76 0.87 -14.52 -19.74
CA MET A 76 1.59 -15.78 -19.94
C MET A 76 0.66 -17.00 -19.95
N LYS A 77 -0.36 -17.00 -19.08
CA LYS A 77 -1.35 -18.08 -19.03
C LYS A 77 -2.23 -18.11 -20.28
N GLU A 78 -2.69 -16.96 -20.76
CA GLU A 78 -3.43 -16.86 -22.02
C GLU A 78 -2.60 -17.39 -23.19
N LEU A 79 -1.33 -16.95 -23.32
CA LEU A 79 -0.43 -17.49 -24.33
C LEU A 79 -0.26 -19.01 -24.23
N PHE A 80 -0.19 -19.54 -23.01
CA PHE A 80 -0.08 -20.98 -22.81
C PHE A 80 -1.36 -21.73 -23.20
N LEU A 81 -2.53 -21.19 -22.85
CA LEU A 81 -3.82 -21.75 -23.24
C LEU A 81 -4.02 -21.71 -24.75
N ASP A 82 -3.70 -20.59 -25.40
CA ASP A 82 -3.75 -20.46 -26.86
C ASP A 82 -2.87 -21.50 -27.56
N MET A 83 -1.66 -21.75 -27.03
CA MET A 83 -0.77 -22.78 -27.57
C MET A 83 -1.36 -24.19 -27.47
N LEU A 84 -1.98 -24.53 -26.34
CA LEU A 84 -2.61 -25.82 -26.13
C LEU A 84 -3.84 -25.99 -27.02
N GLN A 85 -4.69 -24.96 -27.10
CA GLN A 85 -5.87 -24.99 -27.94
C GLN A 85 -5.52 -25.17 -29.42
N MET A 86 -4.52 -24.42 -29.91
CA MET A 86 -4.02 -24.61 -31.28
C MET A 86 -3.55 -26.04 -31.52
N HIS A 87 -2.80 -26.62 -30.57
CA HIS A 87 -2.35 -28.00 -30.67
C HIS A 87 -3.51 -29.00 -30.68
N ASP A 88 -4.53 -28.79 -29.84
CA ASP A 88 -5.71 -29.66 -29.80
C ASP A 88 -6.53 -29.59 -31.11
N GLU A 89 -6.58 -28.42 -31.74
CA GLU A 89 -7.31 -28.20 -33.00
C GLU A 89 -6.55 -28.66 -34.24
N THR A 90 -5.23 -28.44 -34.31
CA THR A 90 -4.43 -28.66 -35.52
C THR A 90 -3.40 -29.80 -35.40
N GLY A 91 -3.16 -30.32 -34.20
CA GLY A 91 -2.09 -31.28 -33.91
C GLY A 91 -0.68 -30.69 -33.97
N GLU A 92 -0.54 -29.37 -34.12
CA GLU A 92 0.74 -28.68 -34.25
C GLU A 92 0.86 -27.54 -33.23
N PHE A 93 2.08 -27.29 -32.74
CA PHE A 93 2.33 -26.13 -31.88
C PHE A 93 2.53 -24.85 -32.71
N PRO A 94 2.04 -23.69 -32.22
CA PRO A 94 2.18 -22.44 -32.94
C PRO A 94 3.65 -21.99 -33.02
N ASN A 95 3.97 -21.27 -34.10
CA ASN A 95 5.30 -20.70 -34.29
C ASN A 95 5.55 -19.55 -33.31
N LEU A 96 6.57 -19.69 -32.46
CA LEU A 96 6.87 -18.74 -31.38
C LEU A 96 7.82 -17.59 -31.79
N LYS A 97 8.13 -17.43 -33.08
CA LYS A 97 9.09 -16.42 -33.57
C LYS A 97 8.71 -14.97 -33.24
N ASP A 98 7.41 -14.68 -33.12
CA ASP A 98 6.91 -13.33 -32.88
C ASP A 98 6.86 -12.98 -31.38
N LEU A 99 7.15 -13.93 -30.49
CA LEU A 99 7.21 -13.70 -29.05
C LEU A 99 8.52 -13.03 -28.64
N SER A 100 8.42 -12.12 -27.69
CA SER A 100 9.58 -11.50 -27.06
C SER A 100 10.36 -12.51 -26.23
N LYS A 101 11.67 -12.26 -26.06
CA LYS A 101 12.54 -13.08 -25.20
C LYS A 101 12.02 -13.20 -23.76
N LYS A 102 11.31 -12.19 -23.25
CA LYS A 102 10.71 -12.20 -21.91
C LYS A 102 9.54 -13.19 -21.86
N GLU A 103 8.67 -13.18 -22.86
CA GLU A 103 7.55 -14.13 -22.96
C GLU A 103 8.06 -15.57 -23.11
N LEU A 104 9.04 -15.81 -23.99
CA LEU A 104 9.62 -17.14 -24.16
C LEU A 104 10.20 -17.70 -22.84
N LYS A 105 10.90 -16.86 -22.07
CA LYS A 105 11.39 -17.24 -20.74
C LYS A 105 10.25 -17.50 -19.75
N GLY A 106 9.19 -16.70 -19.80
CA GLY A 106 8.01 -16.88 -18.96
C GLY A 106 7.29 -18.20 -19.26
N LEU A 107 7.14 -18.55 -20.55
CA LEU A 107 6.54 -19.81 -20.97
C LEU A 107 7.37 -21.00 -20.51
N LEU A 108 8.70 -20.94 -20.67
CA LEU A 108 9.59 -21.99 -20.19
C LEU A 108 9.44 -22.20 -18.67
N ALA A 109 9.43 -21.11 -17.90
CA ALA A 109 9.26 -21.19 -16.45
C ALA A 109 7.89 -21.76 -16.06
N LEU A 110 6.82 -21.41 -16.79
CA LEU A 110 5.48 -21.94 -16.57
C LEU A 110 5.44 -23.46 -16.83
N ILE A 111 6.02 -23.90 -17.95
CA ILE A 111 6.13 -25.33 -18.30
C ILE A 111 6.93 -26.08 -17.24
N ASP A 112 8.06 -25.54 -16.77
CA ASP A 112 8.87 -26.17 -15.74
C ASP A 112 8.11 -26.36 -14.43
N VAL A 113 7.33 -25.35 -14.02
CA VAL A 113 6.46 -25.43 -12.84
C VAL A 113 5.40 -26.49 -13.04
N SER A 114 4.66 -26.46 -14.16
CA SER A 114 3.64 -27.46 -14.47
C SER A 114 4.21 -28.88 -14.49
N MET A 115 5.37 -29.10 -15.08
CA MET A 115 6.05 -30.40 -15.09
C MET A 115 6.47 -30.86 -13.70
N LYS A 116 6.90 -29.95 -12.82
CA LYS A 116 7.17 -30.28 -11.40
C LYS A 116 5.90 -30.65 -10.67
N THR A 117 4.82 -29.90 -10.86
CA THR A 117 3.51 -30.19 -10.27
C THR A 117 2.98 -31.54 -10.72
N ILE A 118 3.02 -31.85 -12.02
CA ILE A 118 2.61 -33.16 -12.56
C ILE A 118 3.44 -34.28 -11.93
N ARG A 119 4.78 -34.13 -11.84
CA ARG A 119 5.63 -35.14 -11.18
C ARG A 119 5.25 -35.36 -9.72
N GLN A 120 4.96 -34.29 -8.99
CA GLN A 120 4.56 -34.39 -7.59
C GLN A 120 3.20 -35.09 -7.47
N GLN A 121 2.21 -34.71 -8.27
CA GLN A 121 0.89 -35.35 -8.29
C GLN A 121 0.98 -36.83 -8.68
N MET A 122 1.84 -37.17 -9.65
CA MET A 122 2.11 -38.57 -10.01
C MET A 122 2.71 -39.38 -8.85
N GLU A 123 3.55 -38.76 -8.02
CA GLU A 123 4.15 -39.44 -6.86
C GLU A 123 3.14 -39.60 -5.72
N GLU A 124 2.31 -38.58 -5.47
CA GLU A 124 1.20 -38.65 -4.52
C GLU A 124 0.20 -39.76 -4.89
N LEU A 125 -0.16 -39.88 -6.17
CA LEU A 125 -1.05 -40.96 -6.66
C LEU A 125 -0.46 -42.37 -6.48
N LYS A 126 0.86 -42.54 -6.64
CA LYS A 126 1.51 -43.84 -6.38
C LYS A 126 1.47 -44.23 -4.90
N ILE A 127 1.63 -43.24 -4.01
CA ILE A 127 1.54 -43.46 -2.56
C ILE A 127 0.10 -43.86 -2.17
N ASP A 128 -0.91 -43.25 -2.79
CA ASP A 128 -2.31 -43.61 -2.59
C ASP A 128 -2.62 -45.04 -3.09
N GLU A 129 -2.08 -45.46 -4.25
CA GLU A 129 -2.22 -46.84 -4.73
C GLU A 129 -1.53 -47.88 -3.81
N ASP A 130 -0.32 -47.58 -3.32
CA ASP A 130 0.44 -48.47 -2.41
C ASP A 130 -0.18 -48.58 -1.00
N THR A 131 -0.92 -47.55 -0.56
CA THR A 131 -1.62 -47.57 0.74
C THR A 131 -2.97 -48.27 0.67
N VAL A 132 -3.67 -48.22 -0.47
CA VAL A 132 -4.86 -49.03 -0.73
C VAL A 132 -4.49 -50.51 -0.89
N ALA A 133 -3.42 -50.83 -1.64
CA ALA A 133 -2.99 -52.21 -1.85
C ALA A 133 -2.56 -52.92 -0.55
N LYS A 134 -1.98 -52.20 0.42
CA LYS A 134 -1.63 -52.76 1.74
C LYS A 134 -2.83 -52.94 2.68
N GLY A 135 -3.97 -52.30 2.41
CA GLY A 135 -5.20 -52.49 3.17
C GLY A 135 -5.96 -53.77 2.80
N ASP A 136 -5.74 -54.29 1.60
CA ASP A 136 -6.43 -55.48 1.08
C ASP A 136 -5.67 -56.80 1.33
N GLU A 137 -4.40 -56.75 1.76
CA GLU A 137 -3.61 -57.95 2.12
C GLU A 137 -3.80 -58.43 3.57
N ASP A 138 -4.56 -57.71 4.39
CA ASP A 138 -4.83 -58.01 5.81
C ASP A 138 -6.17 -58.74 6.06
N TYR A 139 -6.72 -59.46 5.06
CA TYR A 139 -7.92 -60.31 5.20
C TYR A 139 -7.71 -61.78 4.81
#